data_AF-A0A7V6G6R9-F1
#
_entry.id   AF-A0A7V6G6R9-F1
#
_cell.length_a   1.000
_cell.length_b   1.000
_cell.length_c   1.000
_cell.angle_alpha   90.00
_cell.angle_beta   90.00
_cell.angle_gamma   90.00
#
_symmetry.space_group_name_H-M   'P 1'
#
loop_
_entity.id
_entity.type
_entity.pdbx_description
1 polymer ?
#
loop_
_entity_poly.entity_id
_entity_poly.type
_entity_poly.pdbx_seq_one_letter_code
_entity_poly.pdbx_strand_id
1 'polypeptide(L)'
;MGAPAEAPAPTYTLTLVNVDKHGYPNWTYTGGDYFEGTSITFQYKAPEDGKVFDKWVSEGLTLTTEQEIDNPLTIVMPANAVTITATYKNATAINNVKLEAPKSKKIIVDGVVYILRDEKVYNLQGMECELPKK
;
A
#
# COMPACT_ATOMS: atom_id res chain seq x y z
N MET A 1 -43.26 2.67 -31.89
CA MET A 1 -42.72 1.65 -30.97
C MET A 1 -41.72 2.36 -30.08
N GLY A 2 -42.17 2.85 -28.93
CA GLY A 2 -41.25 3.42 -27.95
C GLY A 2 -40.41 2.28 -27.39
N ALA A 3 -39.09 2.43 -27.36
CA ALA A 3 -38.24 1.49 -26.64
C ALA A 3 -38.82 1.31 -25.23
N PRO A 4 -38.93 0.06 -24.71
CA PRO A 4 -39.30 -0.12 -23.32
C PRO A 4 -38.35 0.73 -22.49
N ALA A 5 -38.89 1.54 -21.58
CA ALA A 5 -38.06 2.30 -20.65
C ALA A 5 -37.15 1.29 -19.94
N GLU A 6 -35.87 1.31 -20.30
CA GLU A 6 -34.86 0.48 -19.68
C GLU A 6 -34.89 0.82 -18.19
N ALA A 7 -35.22 -0.17 -17.36
CA ALA A 7 -35.22 0.03 -15.92
C ALA A 7 -33.83 0.57 -15.53
N PRO A 8 -33.74 1.59 -14.65
CA PRO A 8 -32.46 2.12 -14.25
C PRO A 8 -31.58 0.97 -13.74
N ALA A 9 -30.36 0.86 -14.26
CA ALA A 9 -29.44 -0.19 -13.83
C ALA A 9 -29.27 -0.13 -12.30
N PRO A 10 -29.36 -1.28 -11.60
CA PRO A 10 -29.17 -1.29 -10.15
C PRO A 10 -27.74 -0.85 -9.81
N THR A 11 -27.61 -0.07 -8.74
CA THR A 11 -26.32 0.23 -8.12
C THR A 11 -26.12 -0.64 -6.90
N TYR A 12 -24.88 -0.98 -6.62
CA TYR A 12 -24.48 -1.82 -5.50
C TYR A 12 -23.55 -1.05 -4.58
N THR A 13 -23.74 -1.23 -3.28
CA THR A 13 -22.96 -0.51 -2.28
C THR A 13 -21.60 -1.19 -2.08
N LEU A 14 -20.52 -0.41 -2.21
CA LEU A 14 -19.16 -0.78 -1.87
C LEU A 14 -18.77 -0.13 -0.55
N THR A 15 -18.58 -0.95 0.48
CA THR A 15 -18.10 -0.51 1.79
C THR A 15 -16.61 -0.79 1.90
N LEU A 16 -15.84 0.24 2.26
CA LEU A 16 -14.39 0.17 2.36
C LEU A 16 -13.95 0.51 3.78
N VAL A 17 -13.27 -0.44 4.42
CA VAL A 17 -12.85 -0.35 5.83
C VAL A 17 -11.32 -0.28 5.89
N ASN A 18 -10.80 0.68 6.66
CA ASN A 18 -9.37 0.96 6.81
C ASN A 18 -8.64 1.30 5.50
N VAL A 19 -9.31 1.98 4.59
CA VAL A 19 -8.73 2.50 3.35
C VAL A 19 -8.26 3.95 3.49
N ASP A 20 -7.26 4.34 2.72
CA ASP A 20 -6.82 5.73 2.69
C ASP A 20 -7.86 6.60 1.98
N LYS A 21 -8.28 7.69 2.64
CA LYS A 21 -9.25 8.65 2.11
C LYS A 21 -8.59 9.91 1.53
N HIS A 22 -7.28 10.02 1.66
CA HIS A 22 -6.47 11.12 1.14
C HIS A 22 -5.91 10.72 -0.23
N GLY A 23 -6.81 10.57 -1.20
CA GLY A 23 -6.46 10.25 -2.57
C GLY A 23 -5.43 11.23 -3.13
N TYR A 24 -4.38 10.68 -3.73
CA TYR A 24 -3.51 11.40 -4.65
C TYR A 24 -4.35 12.11 -5.73
N PRO A 25 -3.92 13.28 -6.24
CA PRO A 25 -4.66 13.96 -7.29
C PRO A 25 -4.82 13.02 -8.49
N ASN A 26 -6.07 12.80 -8.91
CA ASN A 26 -6.54 11.89 -9.97
C ASN A 26 -7.14 10.53 -9.52
N TRP A 27 -7.46 10.34 -8.24
CA TRP A 27 -8.13 9.12 -7.76
C TRP A 27 -9.58 9.36 -7.33
N THR A 28 -10.52 8.58 -7.88
CA THR A 28 -11.93 8.56 -7.52
C THR A 28 -12.12 7.72 -6.27
N TYR A 29 -12.17 8.34 -5.09
CA TYR A 29 -12.30 7.60 -3.84
C TYR A 29 -13.30 8.21 -2.88
N THR A 30 -14.43 7.52 -2.73
CA THR A 30 -15.32 7.53 -1.55
C THR A 30 -16.19 6.28 -1.68
N GLY A 31 -16.15 5.33 -0.75
CA GLY A 31 -17.13 4.23 -0.74
C GLY A 31 -18.57 4.74 -0.94
N GLY A 32 -19.42 3.93 -1.55
CA GLY A 32 -20.71 4.39 -2.07
C GLY A 32 -21.33 3.40 -3.04
N ASP A 33 -22.31 3.85 -3.82
CA ASP A 33 -23.05 3.02 -4.75
C ASP A 33 -22.44 3.07 -6.15
N TYR A 34 -22.10 1.90 -6.69
CA TYR A 34 -21.44 1.73 -7.99
C TYR A 34 -22.25 0.79 -8.89
N PHE A 35 -22.20 1.01 -10.19
CA PHE A 35 -22.76 0.08 -11.16
C PHE A 35 -21.91 -1.19 -11.25
N GLU A 36 -22.55 -2.32 -11.55
CA GLU A 36 -21.84 -3.56 -11.91
C GLU A 36 -20.81 -3.30 -13.01
N GLY A 37 -19.64 -3.93 -12.91
CA GLY A 37 -18.55 -3.77 -13.88
C GLY A 37 -17.70 -2.52 -13.68
N THR A 38 -18.07 -1.63 -12.75
CA THR A 38 -17.24 -0.46 -12.42
C THR A 38 -15.91 -0.93 -11.82
N SER A 39 -14.79 -0.40 -12.32
CA SER A 39 -13.47 -0.62 -11.74
C SER A 39 -13.19 0.41 -10.66
N ILE A 40 -12.88 -0.06 -9.45
CA ILE A 40 -12.52 0.77 -8.30
C ILE A 40 -11.14 0.34 -7.84
N THR A 41 -10.20 1.27 -7.86
CA THR A 41 -8.84 1.08 -7.34
C THR A 41 -8.78 1.69 -5.95
N PHE A 42 -7.99 1.13 -5.03
CA PHE A 42 -7.68 1.73 -3.73
C PHE A 42 -6.45 1.25 -3.01
N GLN A 43 -6.09 1.98 -1.95
CA GLN A 43 -5.00 1.63 -1.07
C GLN A 43 -5.44 1.57 0.38
N TYR A 44 -4.76 0.75 1.16
CA TYR A 44 -4.99 0.69 2.60
C TYR A 44 -4.56 2.00 3.24
N LYS A 45 -5.22 2.37 4.34
CA LYS A 45 -4.78 3.47 5.19
C LYS A 45 -3.46 3.08 5.84
N ALA A 46 -2.52 4.03 5.93
CA ALA A 46 -1.30 3.84 6.70
C ALA A 46 -1.63 3.27 8.11
N PRO A 47 -1.07 2.10 8.48
CA PRO A 47 -1.30 1.52 9.78
C PRO A 47 -0.73 2.40 10.90
N GLU A 48 -1.27 2.23 12.11
CA GLU A 48 -0.68 2.80 13.33
C GLU A 48 0.70 2.19 13.62
N ASP A 49 1.54 2.90 14.37
CA ASP A 49 2.87 2.44 14.77
C ASP A 49 2.84 1.01 15.35
N GLY A 50 3.72 0.15 14.86
CA GLY A 50 3.82 -1.24 15.29
C GLY A 50 2.81 -2.21 14.64
N LYS A 51 2.01 -1.75 13.66
CA LYS A 51 1.16 -2.62 12.84
C LYS A 51 1.63 -2.61 11.39
N VAL A 52 1.43 -3.72 10.68
CA VAL A 52 1.65 -3.83 9.24
C VAL A 52 0.41 -4.37 8.58
N PHE A 53 0.18 -3.95 7.34
CA PHE A 53 -0.87 -4.51 6.50
C PHE A 53 -0.67 -6.04 6.41
N ASP A 54 -1.73 -6.78 6.70
CA ASP A 54 -1.73 -8.23 6.66
C ASP A 54 -2.28 -8.72 5.32
N LYS A 55 -3.54 -8.35 5.03
CA LYS A 55 -4.21 -8.62 3.76
C LYS A 55 -5.53 -7.84 3.62
N TRP A 56 -6.11 -7.89 2.44
CA TRP A 56 -7.49 -7.51 2.16
C TRP A 56 -8.41 -8.69 2.40
N VAL A 57 -9.53 -8.42 3.06
CA VAL A 57 -10.62 -9.37 3.23
C VAL A 57 -11.83 -8.80 2.51
N SER A 58 -12.41 -9.60 1.62
CA SER A 58 -13.60 -9.24 0.87
C SER A 58 -14.81 -10.07 1.29
N GLU A 59 -15.96 -9.42 1.40
CA GLU A 59 -17.27 -10.05 1.49
C GLU A 59 -18.09 -9.64 0.27
N GLY A 60 -18.77 -10.61 -0.37
CA GLY A 60 -19.53 -10.37 -1.60
C GLY A 60 -18.71 -10.42 -2.88
N LEU A 61 -17.38 -10.54 -2.80
CA LEU A 61 -16.56 -10.92 -3.95
C LEU A 61 -15.39 -11.80 -3.53
N THR A 62 -14.87 -12.56 -4.49
CA THR A 62 -13.67 -13.39 -4.30
C THR A 62 -12.45 -12.63 -4.79
N LEU A 63 -11.56 -12.26 -3.88
CA LEU A 63 -10.22 -11.79 -4.21
C LEU A 63 -9.30 -12.98 -4.50
N THR A 64 -8.36 -12.81 -5.42
CA THR A 64 -7.26 -13.76 -5.57
C THR A 64 -6.22 -13.56 -4.45
N THR A 65 -5.38 -14.56 -4.20
CA THR A 65 -4.30 -14.47 -3.20
C THR A 65 -3.31 -13.34 -3.49
N GLU A 66 -3.15 -12.95 -4.76
CA GLU A 66 -2.33 -11.81 -5.15
C GLU A 66 -3.04 -10.50 -4.80
N GLN A 67 -4.33 -10.38 -5.13
CA GLN A 67 -5.15 -9.22 -4.77
C GLN A 67 -5.30 -9.04 -3.25
N GLU A 68 -5.38 -10.13 -2.49
CA GLU A 68 -5.42 -10.06 -1.02
C GLU A 68 -4.20 -9.32 -0.44
N ILE A 69 -3.05 -9.30 -1.12
CA ILE A 69 -1.85 -8.61 -0.63
C ILE A 69 -1.45 -7.39 -1.46
N ASP A 70 -2.23 -7.07 -2.50
CA ASP A 70 -1.90 -6.04 -3.47
C ASP A 70 -2.15 -4.63 -2.92
N ASN A 71 -1.27 -3.69 -3.26
CA ASN A 71 -1.46 -2.29 -2.91
C ASN A 71 -0.79 -1.39 -3.96
N PRO A 72 -1.56 -0.63 -4.75
CA PRO A 72 -3.01 -0.44 -4.64
C PRO A 72 -3.87 -1.58 -5.22
N LEU A 73 -4.89 -2.01 -4.48
CA LEU A 73 -5.85 -3.03 -4.90
C LEU A 73 -6.87 -2.48 -5.92
N THR A 74 -7.05 -3.18 -7.04
CA THR A 74 -8.15 -2.92 -7.99
C THR A 74 -9.18 -4.03 -7.94
N ILE A 75 -10.46 -3.66 -7.83
CA ILE A 75 -11.60 -4.58 -7.94
C ILE A 75 -12.55 -4.14 -9.04
N VAL A 76 -13.36 -5.09 -9.49
CA VAL A 76 -14.51 -4.85 -10.37
C VAL A 76 -15.78 -5.10 -9.56
N MET A 77 -16.70 -4.14 -9.56
CA MET A 77 -17.93 -4.23 -8.78
C MET A 77 -18.82 -5.36 -9.34
N PRO A 78 -19.19 -6.37 -8.53
CA PRO A 78 -20.12 -7.41 -8.94
C PRO A 78 -21.58 -6.95 -8.81
N ALA A 79 -22.50 -7.81 -9.22
CA ALA A 79 -23.95 -7.64 -9.14
C ALA A 79 -24.51 -7.73 -7.71
N ASN A 80 -23.76 -7.30 -6.69
CA ASN A 80 -24.13 -7.40 -5.29
C ASN A 80 -23.34 -6.43 -4.41
N ALA A 81 -23.80 -6.20 -3.18
CA ALA A 81 -23.08 -5.41 -2.21
C ALA A 81 -21.73 -6.06 -1.85
N VAL A 82 -20.69 -5.23 -1.72
CA VAL A 82 -19.32 -5.67 -1.44
C VAL A 82 -18.78 -4.91 -0.24
N THR A 83 -18.10 -5.63 0.64
CA THR A 83 -17.32 -5.04 1.73
C THR A 83 -15.87 -5.45 1.57
N ILE A 84 -14.96 -4.49 1.51
CA ILE A 84 -13.52 -4.74 1.49
C ILE A 84 -12.89 -4.12 2.73
N THR A 85 -12.15 -4.93 3.46
CA THR A 85 -11.52 -4.57 4.74
C THR A 85 -10.02 -4.81 4.67
N ALA A 86 -9.22 -3.78 4.93
CA ALA A 86 -7.78 -3.96 5.18
C ALA A 86 -7.59 -4.52 6.59
N THR A 87 -7.06 -5.72 6.71
CA THR A 87 -6.63 -6.28 7.99
C THR A 87 -5.19 -5.92 8.27
N TYR A 88 -4.88 -5.71 9.54
CA TYR A 88 -3.53 -5.44 10.00
C TYR A 88 -3.17 -6.47 11.05
N LYS A 89 -1.94 -6.95 10.99
CA LYS A 89 -1.35 -7.71 12.07
C LYS A 89 -0.44 -6.78 12.87
N ASN A 90 -0.26 -7.13 14.14
CA ASN A 90 0.90 -6.63 14.85
C ASN A 90 2.12 -6.98 13.99
N ALA A 91 3.01 -6.02 13.81
CA ALA A 91 4.34 -6.33 13.35
C ALA A 91 4.92 -7.27 14.41
N THR A 92 4.73 -8.59 14.24
CA THR A 92 5.55 -9.56 14.92
C THR A 92 6.94 -9.08 14.60
N ALA A 93 7.70 -8.75 15.64
CA ALA A 93 9.11 -8.52 15.50
C ALA A 93 9.75 -9.85 15.04
N ILE A 94 9.53 -10.25 13.79
CA ILE A 94 10.45 -11.08 13.02
C ILE A 94 11.63 -10.18 12.74
N ASN A 95 12.33 -9.85 13.81
CA ASN A 95 13.41 -8.90 13.86
C ASN A 95 12.90 -7.55 13.27
N ASN A 96 12.86 -6.51 14.08
CA ASN A 96 14.08 -5.74 14.12
C ASN A 96 15.22 -6.43 13.33
N VAL A 97 15.27 -6.21 12.01
CA VAL A 97 16.44 -5.48 11.57
C VAL A 97 16.41 -4.18 12.39
N LYS A 98 16.71 -4.27 13.70
CA LYS A 98 18.01 -3.85 14.17
C LYS A 98 18.92 -4.34 13.05
N LEU A 99 19.02 -3.49 12.05
CA LEU A 99 20.29 -2.88 11.83
C LEU A 99 20.68 -2.41 13.25
N GLU A 100 21.22 -3.35 14.04
CA GLU A 100 22.62 -3.28 14.37
C GLU A 100 23.29 -3.22 13.02
N ALA A 101 23.12 -2.04 12.38
CA ALA A 101 24.07 -1.43 11.56
C ALA A 101 25.35 -1.76 12.32
N PRO A 102 26.31 -2.45 11.70
CA PRO A 102 27.66 -2.39 12.21
C PRO A 102 27.93 -0.89 12.31
N LYS A 103 27.85 -0.34 13.54
CA LYS A 103 27.49 1.05 13.88
C LYS A 103 27.47 1.99 12.68
N SER A 104 26.43 1.92 11.84
CA SER A 104 26.56 2.57 10.53
C SER A 104 26.14 4.03 10.63
N LYS A 105 27.05 4.95 10.31
CA LYS A 105 26.82 6.39 10.40
C LYS A 105 26.88 7.00 9.00
N LYS A 106 25.83 7.72 8.61
CA LYS A 106 25.88 8.58 7.42
C LYS A 106 26.79 9.77 7.72
N ILE A 107 27.77 10.00 6.86
CA ILE A 107 28.69 11.15 6.93
C ILE A 107 28.69 11.88 5.59
N ILE A 108 28.95 13.19 5.64
CA ILE A 108 29.07 14.04 4.46
C ILE A 108 30.47 14.62 4.48
N VAL A 109 31.25 14.36 3.45
CA VAL A 109 32.62 14.87 3.28
C VAL A 109 32.69 15.50 1.90
N ASP A 110 33.06 16.78 1.85
CA ASP A 110 33.17 17.54 0.59
C ASP A 110 31.89 17.51 -0.27
N GLY A 111 30.71 17.52 0.37
CA GLY A 111 29.42 17.45 -0.31
C GLY A 111 29.01 16.04 -0.78
N VAL A 112 29.87 15.04 -0.62
CA VAL A 112 29.60 13.64 -0.97
C VAL A 112 29.13 12.86 0.26
N VAL A 113 28.09 12.04 0.08
CA VAL A 113 27.51 11.21 1.13
C VAL A 113 28.20 9.85 1.17
N TYR A 114 28.64 9.45 2.37
CA TYR A 114 29.21 8.14 2.64
C TYR A 114 28.52 7.44 3.81
N ILE A 115 28.70 6.13 3.87
CA ILE A 115 28.21 5.26 4.93
C ILE A 115 29.43 4.67 5.66
N LEU A 116 29.69 5.10 6.89
CA LEU A 116 30.65 4.43 7.77
C LEU A 116 30.00 3.19 8.34
N ARG A 117 30.63 2.02 8.33
CA ARG A 117 30.15 0.75 8.89
C ARG A 117 31.37 -0.07 9.34
N ASP A 118 31.43 -0.44 10.62
CA ASP A 118 32.55 -1.25 11.19
C ASP A 118 33.96 -0.64 10.91
N GLU A 119 34.14 0.66 11.20
CA GLU A 119 35.35 1.46 10.91
C GLU A 119 35.73 1.59 9.41
N LYS A 120 35.00 0.94 8.52
CA LYS A 120 35.15 1.02 7.07
C LYS A 120 34.16 2.00 6.46
N VAL A 121 34.54 2.65 5.37
CA VAL A 121 33.70 3.64 4.70
C VAL A 121 33.20 3.04 3.38
N TYR A 122 31.93 3.27 3.07
CA TYR A 122 31.26 2.76 1.89
C TYR A 122 30.58 3.91 1.13
N ASN A 123 30.58 3.83 -0.19
CA ASN A 123 29.80 4.74 -1.04
C ASN A 123 28.30 4.33 -1.07
N LEU A 124 27.47 5.16 -1.71
CA LEU A 124 26.03 4.86 -1.87
C LEU A 124 25.73 3.62 -2.75
N GLN A 125 26.72 3.12 -3.48
CA GLN A 125 26.63 1.87 -4.25
C GLN A 125 27.02 0.63 -3.42
N GLY A 126 27.36 0.81 -2.13
CA GLY A 126 27.73 -0.27 -1.22
C GLY A 126 29.16 -0.78 -1.38
N MET A 127 30.02 -0.06 -2.12
CA MET A 127 31.44 -0.40 -2.27
C MET A 127 32.28 0.25 -1.18
N GLU A 128 33.22 -0.49 -0.60
CA GLU A 128 34.21 0.05 0.35
C GLU A 128 35.07 1.10 -0.37
N CYS A 129 35.21 2.28 0.22
CA CYS A 129 35.93 3.42 -0.31
C CYS A 129 36.64 4.15 0.83
N GLU A 130 37.86 4.63 0.59
CA GLU A 130 38.55 5.50 1.54
C GLU A 130 37.95 6.92 1.49
N LEU A 131 37.88 7.58 2.66
CA LEU A 131 37.51 8.99 2.69
C LEU A 131 38.55 9.82 1.94
N PRO A 132 38.14 10.81 1.15
CA PRO A 132 39.09 11.72 0.52
C PRO A 132 39.90 12.40 1.62
N LYS A 133 41.22 12.18 1.60
CA LYS A 133 42.15 12.89 2.49
C LYS A 133 42.15 14.35 2.06
N LYS A 134 41.91 15.23 3.03
CA LYS A 134 41.99 16.69 2.85
C LYS A 134 43.36 17.12 2.32
#